data_AF-A0A5E9D134-F1
#
_entry.id   AF-A0A5E9D134-F1
#
_cell.length_a   1.000
_cell.length_b   1.000
_cell.length_c   1.000
_cell.angle_alpha   90.00
_cell.angle_beta   90.00
_cell.angle_gamma   90.00
#
_symmetry.space_group_name_H-M   'P 1'
#
loop_
_entity.id
_entity.type
_entity.pdbx_description
1 polymer ?
#
loop_
_entity_poly.entity_id
_entity_poly.type
_entity_poly.pdbx_seq_one_letter_code
_entity_poly.pdbx_strand_id
1 'polypeptide(L)'
;MREPWFQIIDVVEPRQGRPIADIAAEVAAECQIDIRVLRSPLTTDRVVAARDKALLRIFEERPDVPSGVIAAYFKREPSTIRHHWRRLGIHRSAA
;
A
#
# COMPACT_ATOMS: atom_id res chain seq x y z
N MET A 1 -48.28 14.46 -12.55
CA MET A 1 -47.29 13.49 -13.03
C MET A 1 -46.17 13.42 -12.00
N ARG A 2 -45.97 12.27 -11.35
CA ARG A 2 -44.89 12.04 -10.38
C ARG A 2 -43.80 11.26 -11.11
N GLU A 3 -42.67 11.89 -11.39
CA GLU A 3 -41.48 11.17 -11.85
C GLU A 3 -40.91 10.37 -10.67
N PRO A 4 -40.55 9.08 -10.84
CA PRO A 4 -39.86 8.33 -9.82
C PRO A 4 -38.38 8.72 -9.87
N TRP A 5 -37.90 9.23 -8.74
CA TRP A 5 -36.53 9.67 -8.51
C TRP A 5 -35.74 8.38 -8.32
N PHE A 6 -35.30 7.77 -9.41
CA PHE A 6 -34.43 6.60 -9.34
C PHE A 6 -33.11 7.04 -8.72
N GLN A 7 -32.96 6.81 -7.42
CA GLN A 7 -31.64 6.81 -6.79
C GLN A 7 -30.92 5.58 -7.32
N ILE A 8 -30.04 5.79 -8.30
CA ILE A 8 -28.96 4.84 -8.57
C ILE A 8 -28.07 4.94 -7.34
N ILE A 9 -28.36 4.11 -6.34
CA ILE A 9 -27.41 3.83 -5.27
C ILE A 9 -26.33 3.01 -5.96
N ASP A 10 -25.29 3.69 -6.41
CA ASP A 10 -24.03 3.05 -6.80
C ASP A 10 -23.51 2.37 -5.54
N VAL A 11 -23.92 1.11 -5.32
CA VAL A 11 -23.32 0.23 -4.34
C VAL A 11 -21.97 -0.15 -4.93
N VAL A 12 -21.03 0.79 -4.87
CA VAL A 12 -19.61 0.47 -4.98
C VAL A 12 -19.34 -0.37 -3.74
N GLU A 13 -19.46 -1.70 -3.87
CA GLU A 13 -18.97 -2.62 -2.86
C GLU A 13 -17.61 -2.09 -2.40
N PRO A 14 -17.38 -1.88 -1.10
CA PRO A 14 -16.05 -1.55 -0.66
C PRO A 14 -15.20 -2.72 -1.13
N ARG A 15 -14.31 -2.48 -2.10
CA ARG A 15 -13.25 -3.41 -2.47
C ARG A 15 -12.47 -3.64 -1.18
N GLN A 16 -12.89 -4.59 -0.37
CA GLN A 16 -12.19 -5.06 0.81
C GLN A 16 -11.04 -5.89 0.27
N GLY A 17 -10.09 -5.22 -0.38
CA GLY A 17 -8.87 -5.83 -0.80
C GLY A 17 -8.14 -6.39 0.42
N ARG A 18 -7.23 -7.32 0.18
CA ARG A 18 -6.49 -8.01 1.23
C ARG A 18 -5.81 -7.01 2.18
N PRO A 19 -5.73 -7.30 3.49
CA PRO A 19 -5.03 -6.45 4.45
C PRO A 19 -3.58 -6.18 4.03
N ILE A 20 -3.13 -4.93 4.19
CA ILE A 20 -1.72 -4.53 3.95
C ILE A 20 -0.75 -5.41 4.74
N ALA A 21 -1.16 -5.84 5.94
CA ALA A 21 -0.37 -6.70 6.80
C ALA A 21 -0.09 -8.06 6.16
N ASP A 22 -1.08 -8.65 5.49
CA ASP A 22 -0.96 -9.95 4.84
C ASP A 22 -0.03 -9.86 3.63
N ILE A 23 -0.21 -8.82 2.80
CA ILE A 23 0.67 -8.55 1.65
C ILE A 23 2.12 -8.37 2.11
N ALA A 24 2.33 -7.60 3.18
CA ALA A 24 3.65 -7.38 3.73
C ALA A 24 4.27 -8.65 4.33
N ALA A 25 3.46 -9.51 4.97
CA ALA A 25 3.89 -10.78 5.52
C ALA A 25 4.31 -11.77 4.42
N GLU A 26 3.55 -11.84 3.32
CA GLU A 26 3.89 -12.66 2.16
C GLU A 26 5.21 -12.22 1.54
N VAL A 27 5.38 -10.91 1.32
CA VAL A 27 6.63 -10.38 0.77
C VAL A 27 7.81 -10.60 1.71
N ALA A 28 7.60 -10.50 3.03
CA ALA A 28 8.63 -10.81 4.02
C ALA A 28 9.06 -12.29 3.91
N ALA A 29 8.09 -13.21 3.79
CA ALA A 29 8.36 -14.64 3.59
C ALA A 29 9.09 -14.92 2.27
N GLU A 30 8.64 -14.33 1.16
CA GLU A 30 9.29 -14.45 -0.15
C GLU A 30 10.74 -13.95 -0.14
N CYS A 31 11.01 -12.85 0.55
CA CYS A 31 12.35 -12.28 0.70
C CYS A 31 13.16 -12.93 1.83
N GLN A 32 12.58 -13.92 2.52
CA GLN A 32 13.15 -14.61 3.67
C GLN A 32 13.67 -13.64 4.75
N ILE A 33 12.86 -12.64 5.09
CA ILE A 33 13.15 -11.69 6.18
C ILE A 33 12.00 -11.67 7.17
N ASP A 34 12.30 -11.39 8.43
CA ASP A 34 11.27 -11.22 9.45
C ASP A 34 10.44 -9.95 9.16
N ILE A 35 9.11 -10.03 9.34
CA ILE A 35 8.20 -8.89 9.15
C ILE A 35 8.56 -7.68 10.03
N ARG A 36 9.12 -7.91 11.21
CA ARG A 36 9.65 -6.87 12.11
C ARG A 36 10.87 -6.19 11.49
N VAL A 37 11.72 -6.94 10.80
CA VAL A 37 12.86 -6.40 10.04
C VAL A 37 12.39 -5.60 8.84
N LEU A 38 11.38 -6.09 8.11
CA LEU A 38 10.75 -5.34 7.01
C LEU A 38 10.19 -3.99 7.50
N ARG A 39 9.59 -3.94 8.69
CA ARG A 39 9.06 -2.69 9.30
C ARG A 39 10.10 -1.89 10.10
N SER A 40 11.33 -2.39 10.24
CA SER A 40 12.38 -1.75 11.03
C SER A 40 12.94 -0.50 10.33
N PRO A 41 13.74 0.33 11.02
CA PRO A 41 14.43 1.43 10.37
C PRO A 41 15.60 1.00 9.46
N LEU A 42 16.03 -0.27 9.47
CA LEU A 42 17.23 -0.76 8.80
C LEU A 42 17.23 -0.49 7.29
N THR A 43 18.37 -0.05 6.75
CA THR A 43 18.53 0.37 5.35
C THR A 43 19.49 -0.51 4.57
N THR A 44 19.70 -1.77 4.98
CA THR A 44 20.48 -2.73 4.19
C THR A 44 19.79 -3.00 2.86
N ASP A 45 20.55 -3.19 1.79
CA ASP A 45 20.03 -3.31 0.42
C ASP A 45 18.94 -4.37 0.31
N ARG A 46 19.14 -5.54 0.95
CA ARG A 46 18.15 -6.61 1.00
C ARG A 46 16.82 -6.18 1.61
N VAL A 47 16.86 -5.43 2.72
CA VAL A 47 15.64 -4.99 3.42
C VAL A 47 14.98 -3.85 2.66
N VAL A 48 15.76 -2.97 2.03
CA VAL A 48 15.26 -1.89 1.17
C VAL A 48 14.56 -2.47 -0.06
N ALA A 49 15.14 -3.45 -0.73
CA ALA A 49 14.55 -4.13 -1.88
C ALA A 49 13.27 -4.90 -1.48
N ALA A 50 13.27 -5.56 -0.31
CA ALA A 50 12.06 -6.22 0.20
C ALA A 50 10.94 -5.21 0.50
N ARG A 51 11.26 -4.02 1.03
CA ARG A 51 10.27 -2.94 1.21
C ARG A 51 9.77 -2.41 -0.12
N ASP A 52 10.63 -2.20 -1.10
CA ASP A 52 10.22 -1.78 -2.45
C ASP A 52 9.21 -2.77 -3.02
N LYS A 53 9.51 -4.08 -2.94
CA LYS A 53 8.61 -5.14 -3.38
C LYS A 53 7.27 -5.10 -2.66
N ALA A 54 7.29 -4.90 -1.33
CA ALA A 54 6.07 -4.79 -0.54
C ALA A 54 5.25 -3.57 -0.94
N LEU A 55 5.88 -2.41 -1.09
CA LEU A 55 5.20 -1.16 -1.47
C LEU A 55 4.62 -1.22 -2.88
N LEU A 56 5.32 -1.85 -3.83
CA LEU A 56 4.81 -2.10 -5.18
C LEU A 56 3.57 -2.98 -5.14
N ARG A 57 3.64 -4.12 -4.43
CA ARG A 57 2.52 -5.06 -4.36
C ARG A 57 1.31 -4.47 -3.62
N ILE A 58 1.53 -3.71 -2.55
CA ILE A 58 0.46 -2.97 -1.87
C ILE A 58 -0.16 -1.94 -2.83
N PHE A 59 0.64 -1.27 -3.66
CA PHE A 59 0.09 -0.33 -4.64
C PHE A 59 -0.76 -1.04 -5.72
N GLU A 60 -0.33 -2.20 -6.19
CA GLU A 60 -1.04 -3.01 -7.20
C GLU A 60 -2.33 -3.63 -6.65
N GLU A 61 -2.28 -4.24 -5.46
CA GLU A 61 -3.43 -4.92 -4.85
C GLU A 61 -4.38 -3.98 -4.11
N ARG A 62 -3.85 -2.86 -3.58
CA ARG A 62 -4.58 -1.89 -2.73
C ARG A 62 -4.35 -0.44 -3.18
N PRO A 63 -4.71 -0.09 -4.42
CA PRO A 63 -4.58 1.29 -4.91
C PRO A 63 -5.48 2.27 -4.13
N ASP A 64 -6.47 1.78 -3.39
CA ASP A 64 -7.38 2.53 -2.52
C ASP A 64 -6.70 3.05 -1.25
N VAL A 65 -5.63 2.42 -0.79
CA VAL A 65 -5.02 2.76 0.50
C VAL A 65 -4.19 4.05 0.39
N PRO A 66 -4.44 5.08 1.23
CA PRO A 66 -3.65 6.30 1.25
C PRO A 66 -2.19 6.05 1.64
N SER A 67 -1.28 6.85 1.07
CA SER A 67 0.16 6.77 1.37
C SER A 67 0.47 6.92 2.86
N GLY A 68 -0.29 7.74 3.58
CA GLY A 68 -0.16 7.94 5.02
C GLY A 68 -0.46 6.68 5.83
N VAL A 69 -1.45 5.88 5.42
CA VAL A 69 -1.79 4.61 6.09
C VAL A 69 -0.66 3.60 5.91
N ILE A 70 -0.11 3.53 4.69
CA ILE A 70 1.04 2.67 4.38
C ILE A 70 2.26 3.13 5.21
N ALA A 71 2.52 4.43 5.27
CA ALA A 71 3.61 5.02 6.04
C ALA A 71 3.51 4.68 7.53
N ALA A 72 2.32 4.81 8.11
CA ALA A 72 2.04 4.45 9.50
C ALA A 72 2.29 2.96 9.75
N TYR A 73 1.88 2.08 8.82
CA TYR A 73 2.12 0.63 8.94
C TYR A 73 3.62 0.30 9.01
N PHE A 74 4.43 0.89 8.13
CA PHE A 74 5.88 0.71 8.11
C PHE A 74 6.63 1.57 9.14
N LYS A 75 5.93 2.35 9.97
CA LYS A 75 6.53 3.30 10.93
C LYS A 75 7.53 4.26 10.25
N ARG A 76 7.14 4.79 9.10
CA ARG A 76 7.94 5.71 8.28
C ARG A 76 7.24 7.03 8.07
N GLU A 77 8.02 8.04 7.74
CA GLU A 77 7.51 9.30 7.23
C GLU A 77 6.83 9.09 5.85
N PRO A 78 5.71 9.77 5.57
CA PRO A 78 5.09 9.74 4.24
C PRO A 78 6.04 10.16 3.10
N SER A 79 7.03 11.00 3.39
CA SER A 79 8.10 11.38 2.45
C SER A 79 8.96 10.19 2.02
N THR A 80 9.23 9.24 2.93
CA THR A 80 9.98 8.01 2.64
C THR A 80 9.20 7.12 1.67
N ILE A 81 7.90 6.94 1.90
CA ILE A 81 7.04 6.16 0.97
C ILE A 81 7.01 6.81 -0.41
N ARG A 82 6.87 8.14 -0.49
CA ARG A 82 6.96 8.88 -1.76
C ARG A 82 8.32 8.75 -2.44
N HIS A 83 9.42 8.63 -1.69
CA HIS A 83 10.74 8.38 -2.26
C HIS A 83 10.83 6.98 -2.88
N HIS A 84 10.37 5.96 -2.17
CA HIS A 84 10.30 4.59 -2.68
C HIS A 84 9.45 4.50 -3.95
N TRP A 85 8.26 5.12 -3.96
CA TRP A 85 7.41 5.15 -5.15
C TRP A 85 8.05 5.87 -6.34
N ARG A 86 8.72 7.01 -6.13
CA ARG A 86 9.46 7.67 -7.21
C ARG A 86 10.56 6.78 -7.79
N ARG A 87 11.29 6.05 -6.94
CA ARG A 87 12.31 5.10 -7.39
C ARG A 87 11.71 3.94 -8.20
N LEU A 88 10.49 3.54 -7.87
CA LEU A 88 9.74 2.49 -8.56
C LEU A 88 8.95 2.99 -9.80
N GLY A 89 9.02 4.28 -10.13
CA GLY A 89 8.25 4.86 -11.24
C GLY A 89 6.74 5.03 -10.95
N ILE A 90 6.33 4.90 -9.69
CA ILE A 90 4.94 5.07 -9.26
C ILE A 90 4.69 6.56 -8.99
N HIS A 91 4.00 7.21 -9.92
CA HIS A 91 3.57 8.61 -9.79
C HIS A 91 2.14 8.68 -9.29
N ARG A 92 1.94 8.77 -7.96
CA ARG A 92 0.62 9.13 -7.42
C ARG A 92 0.42 10.63 -7.59
N SER A 93 -0.56 11.02 -8.42
CA SER A 93 -1.09 12.37 -8.43
C SER A 93 -1.69 12.67 -7.05
N ALA A 94 -1.32 13.81 -6.45
CA ALA A 94 -1.95 14.26 -5.22
C ALA A 94 -3.39 14.66 -5.56
N ALA A 95 -4.34 13.77 -5.31
CA ALA A 95 -5.76 14.08 -5.29
C ALA A 95 -6.15 14.58 -3.89
#